data_AF-A0A7R9TKG3-F1
#
_entry.id   AF-A0A7R9TKG3-F1
#
_cell.length_a   1.000
_cell.length_b   1.000
_cell.length_c   1.000
_cell.angle_alpha   90.00
_cell.angle_beta   90.00
_cell.angle_gamma   90.00
#
_symmetry.space_group_name_H-M   'P 1'
#
loop_
_entity.id
_entity.type
_entity.pdbx_description
1 polymer ?
#
loop_
_entity_poly.entity_id
_entity_poly.type
_entity_poly.pdbx_seq_one_letter_code
_entity_poly.pdbx_strand_id
1 'polypeptide(L)'
;GGGFGGGPGQLAHLAPSYAATCALLTIGGDTALNVIDRRAMHAYLRRMKDEHTGGFRMHDDGEVDVRGCYTAVAIASMLGILTPSLADDALVDYIASCQTFEGGLGGEPGNEA
;
A
#
# COMPACT_ATOMS: atom_id res chain seq x y z
N GLY A 1 -2.17 4.24 14.91
CA GLY A 1 -1.67 5.41 14.17
C GLY A 1 -0.64 4.97 13.15
N GLY A 2 -0.51 5.71 12.04
CA GLY A 2 0.31 5.38 10.88
C GLY A 2 -0.47 5.55 9.58
N GLY A 3 0.21 5.95 8.50
CA GLY A 3 -0.43 6.35 7.24
C GLY A 3 -0.91 7.80 7.22
N PHE A 4 -1.32 8.28 6.04
CA PHE A 4 -1.93 9.59 5.82
C PHE A 4 -3.38 9.42 5.33
N GLY A 5 -4.25 10.35 5.73
CA GLY A 5 -5.61 10.48 5.20
C GLY A 5 -5.69 11.54 4.11
N GLY A 6 -6.87 11.69 3.49
CA GLY A 6 -7.10 12.71 2.45
C GLY A 6 -7.10 14.16 2.97
N GLY A 7 -7.15 14.34 4.29
CA GLY A 7 -7.08 15.64 4.95
C GLY A 7 -7.06 15.52 6.48
N PRO A 8 -6.91 16.65 7.20
CA PRO A 8 -6.85 16.66 8.66
C PRO A 8 -8.07 15.96 9.29
N GLY A 9 -7.81 15.04 10.21
CA GLY A 9 -8.85 14.27 10.93
C GLY A 9 -9.47 13.12 10.14
N GLN A 10 -9.10 12.91 8.88
CA GLN A 10 -9.58 11.76 8.10
C GLN A 10 -8.81 10.49 8.44
N LEU A 11 -9.46 9.35 8.21
CA LEU A 11 -8.87 8.03 8.33
C LEU A 11 -7.67 7.88 7.39
N ALA A 12 -6.67 7.11 7.81
CA ALA A 12 -5.54 6.78 6.96
C ALA A 12 -6.00 5.87 5.81
N HIS A 13 -5.45 6.10 4.63
CA HIS A 13 -5.76 5.36 3.42
C HIS A 13 -4.49 5.24 2.56
N LEU A 14 -4.26 4.08 1.95
CA LEU A 14 -3.06 3.80 1.18
C LEU A 14 -2.85 4.76 -0.01
N ALA A 15 -3.91 5.22 -0.68
CA ALA A 15 -3.80 6.21 -1.77
C ALA A 15 -3.21 7.55 -1.30
N PRO A 16 -3.79 8.27 -0.32
CA PRO A 16 -3.18 9.49 0.20
C PRO A 16 -1.86 9.23 0.93
N SER A 17 -1.65 8.03 1.51
CA SER A 17 -0.35 7.65 2.09
C SER A 17 0.75 7.57 1.05
N TYR A 18 0.46 6.99 -0.12
CA TYR A 18 1.38 6.95 -1.25
C TYR A 18 1.68 8.36 -1.75
N ALA A 19 0.64 9.15 -2.02
CA ALA A 19 0.80 10.53 -2.51
C ALA A 19 1.62 11.40 -1.55
N ALA A 20 1.33 11.33 -0.24
CA ALA A 20 2.08 12.07 0.78
C ALA A 20 3.54 11.60 0.87
N THR A 21 3.79 10.29 0.80
CA THR A 21 5.15 9.72 0.82
C THR A 21 5.95 10.22 -0.38
N CYS A 22 5.39 10.16 -1.60
CA CYS A 22 6.03 10.67 -2.81
C CYS A 22 6.32 12.18 -2.72
N ALA A 23 5.36 12.97 -2.22
CA ALA A 23 5.53 14.42 -2.06
C ALA A 23 6.65 14.75 -1.07
N LEU A 24 6.68 14.12 0.10
CA LEU A 24 7.71 14.36 1.12
C LEU A 24 9.10 13.92 0.66
N LEU A 25 9.20 12.80 -0.07
CA LEU A 25 10.46 12.35 -0.67
C LEU A 25 10.95 13.30 -1.76
N THR A 26 10.03 13.86 -2.55
CA THR A 26 10.34 14.82 -3.62
C THR A 26 10.82 16.16 -3.05
N ILE A 27 10.18 16.64 -1.98
CA ILE A 27 10.63 17.82 -1.24
C ILE A 27 12.02 17.58 -0.65
N GLY A 28 12.23 16.41 -0.06
CA GLY A 28 13.52 16.00 0.51
C GLY A 28 13.93 16.79 1.76
N GLY A 29 15.14 16.47 2.24
CA GLY A 29 15.71 17.06 3.46
C GLY A 29 15.09 16.52 4.75
N ASP A 30 15.84 16.63 5.85
CA ASP A 30 15.50 16.00 7.12
C ASP A 30 14.13 16.46 7.65
N THR A 31 13.78 17.74 7.49
CA THR A 31 12.50 18.28 7.96
C THR A 31 11.31 17.57 7.30
N ALA A 32 11.32 17.40 5.98
CA ALA A 32 10.22 16.73 5.28
C ALA A 32 10.21 15.23 5.56
N LEU A 33 11.38 14.58 5.56
CA LEU A 33 11.48 13.14 5.78
C LEU A 33 11.11 12.74 7.21
N ASN A 34 11.37 13.58 8.21
CA ASN A 34 11.01 13.35 9.61
C ASN A 34 9.50 13.47 9.89
N VAL A 35 8.70 13.98 8.94
CA VAL A 35 7.22 13.93 9.03
C VAL A 35 6.72 12.48 8.97
N ILE A 36 7.44 11.60 8.27
CA ILE A 36 7.04 10.21 8.12
C ILE A 36 7.58 9.40 9.30
N ASP A 37 6.69 9.04 10.23
CA ASP A 37 6.98 7.99 11.21
C ASP A 37 7.02 6.63 10.49
N ARG A 38 8.23 6.18 10.16
CA ARG A 38 8.45 4.90 9.45
C ARG A 38 7.95 3.69 10.22
N ARG A 39 8.02 3.71 11.56
CA ARG A 39 7.57 2.59 12.40
C ARG A 39 6.04 2.53 12.40
N ALA A 40 5.38 3.68 12.55
CA ALA A 40 3.93 3.76 12.46
C ALA A 40 3.44 3.42 11.05
N MET A 41 4.14 3.88 10.00
CA MET A 41 3.85 3.52 8.61
C MET A 41 3.95 2.01 8.40
N HIS A 42 5.03 1.36 8.83
CA HIS A 42 5.18 -0.10 8.72
C HIS A 42 4.03 -0.85 9.42
N ALA A 43 3.69 -0.46 10.65
CA ALA A 43 2.59 -1.05 11.39
C ALA A 43 1.23 -0.83 10.70
N TYR A 44 1.04 0.32 10.04
CA TYR A 44 -0.15 0.59 9.22
C TYR A 44 -0.20 -0.33 8.00
N LEU A 45 0.88 -0.45 7.22
CA LEU A 45 0.95 -1.34 6.07
C LEU A 45 0.68 -2.80 6.45
N ARG A 46 1.26 -3.26 7.57
CA ARG A 46 1.02 -4.61 8.10
C ARG A 46 -0.45 -4.84 8.45
N ARG A 47 -1.14 -3.83 9.00
CA ARG A 47 -2.58 -3.89 9.29
C ARG A 47 -3.44 -3.90 8.02
N MET A 48 -2.98 -3.25 6.95
CA MET A 48 -3.68 -3.21 5.66
C MET A 48 -3.57 -4.50 4.87
N LYS A 49 -2.50 -5.26 5.02
CA LYS A 49 -2.41 -6.58 4.39
C LYS A 49 -3.57 -7.45 4.85
N ASP A 50 -4.23 -8.06 3.89
CA ASP A 50 -5.31 -8.98 4.13
C ASP A 50 -4.81 -10.42 4.10
N GLU A 51 -4.96 -11.13 5.22
CA GLU A 51 -4.48 -12.52 5.36
C GLU A 51 -5.35 -13.53 4.60
N HIS A 52 -6.57 -13.14 4.18
CA HIS A 52 -7.49 -14.04 3.48
C HIS A 52 -7.18 -14.11 1.98
N THR A 53 -6.91 -12.95 1.38
CA THR A 53 -6.63 -12.81 -0.05
C THR A 53 -5.15 -12.77 -0.37
N GLY A 54 -4.30 -12.33 0.57
CA GLY A 54 -2.90 -11.99 0.31
C GLY A 54 -2.69 -10.58 -0.25
N GLY A 55 -3.76 -9.86 -0.60
CA GLY A 55 -3.70 -8.47 -1.07
C GLY A 55 -3.55 -7.45 0.06
N PHE A 56 -3.82 -6.18 -0.24
CA PHE A 56 -3.86 -5.10 0.74
C PHE A 56 -5.18 -4.34 0.65
N ARG A 57 -5.83 -4.14 1.80
CA ARG A 57 -6.94 -3.21 1.94
C ARG A 57 -6.48 -1.78 1.76
N MET A 58 -7.31 -0.97 1.13
CA MET A 58 -7.03 0.45 0.90
C MET A 58 -7.06 1.30 2.17
N HIS A 59 -7.86 0.92 3.16
CA HIS A 59 -7.91 1.49 4.51
C HIS A 59 -8.56 0.47 5.46
N ASP A 60 -8.69 0.81 6.75
CA ASP A 60 -9.42 -0.02 7.70
C ASP A 60 -10.86 -0.25 7.17
N ASP A 61 -11.29 -1.51 7.07
CA ASP A 61 -12.57 -1.96 6.47
C ASP A 61 -12.82 -1.56 5.00
N GLY A 62 -11.76 -1.17 4.27
CA GLY A 62 -11.82 -0.82 2.86
C GLY A 62 -11.76 -2.02 1.90
N GLU A 63 -11.84 -1.72 0.61
CA GLU A 63 -11.70 -2.67 -0.48
C GLU A 63 -10.28 -3.24 -0.60
N VAL A 64 -10.17 -4.43 -1.20
CA VAL A 64 -8.89 -5.08 -1.55
C VAL A 64 -8.80 -5.18 -3.06
N ASP A 65 -7.82 -4.50 -3.64
CA ASP A 65 -7.52 -4.57 -5.08
C ASP A 65 -6.03 -4.28 -5.31
N VAL A 66 -5.58 -4.39 -6.58
CA VAL A 66 -4.18 -4.18 -6.95
C VAL A 66 -3.65 -2.77 -6.65
N ARG A 67 -4.50 -1.75 -6.46
CA ARG A 67 -4.08 -0.41 -6.04
C ARG A 67 -3.53 -0.46 -4.61
N GLY A 68 -4.19 -1.21 -3.73
CA GLY A 68 -3.72 -1.44 -2.37
C GLY A 68 -2.34 -2.11 -2.37
N CYS A 69 -2.16 -3.14 -3.20
CA CYS A 69 -0.89 -3.84 -3.35
C CYS A 69 0.23 -2.91 -3.80
N TYR A 70 0.01 -2.17 -4.90
CA TYR A 70 1.03 -1.25 -5.44
C TYR A 70 1.40 -0.17 -4.42
N THR A 71 0.41 0.51 -3.86
CA THR A 71 0.65 1.62 -2.93
C THR A 71 1.38 1.15 -1.67
N ALA A 72 0.98 0.02 -1.07
CA ALA A 72 1.64 -0.51 0.11
C ALA A 72 3.11 -0.90 -0.17
N VAL A 73 3.37 -1.64 -1.25
CA VAL A 73 4.73 -2.08 -1.62
C VAL A 73 5.61 -0.88 -1.98
N ALA A 74 5.08 0.08 -2.74
CA ALA A 74 5.81 1.28 -3.15
C ALA A 74 6.21 2.12 -1.92
N ILE A 75 5.29 2.39 -1.00
CA ILE A 75 5.59 3.11 0.25
C ILE A 75 6.67 2.36 1.04
N ALA A 76 6.50 1.05 1.24
CA ALA A 76 7.44 0.26 2.02
C ALA A 76 8.84 0.25 1.41
N SER A 77 8.94 0.11 0.08
CA SER A 77 10.19 0.13 -0.67
C SER A 77 10.87 1.50 -0.57
N MET A 78 10.15 2.58 -0.87
CA MET A 78 10.70 3.94 -0.83
C MET A 78 11.22 4.35 0.55
N LEU A 79 10.60 3.85 1.62
CA LEU A 79 10.99 4.16 3.01
C LEU A 79 12.04 3.20 3.58
N GLY A 80 12.44 2.17 2.83
CA GLY A 80 13.38 1.14 3.28
C GLY A 80 12.81 0.28 4.42
N ILE A 81 11.50 0.05 4.42
CA ILE A 81 10.77 -0.74 5.42
C ILE A 81 10.03 -1.94 4.81
N LEU A 82 10.38 -2.32 3.57
CA LEU A 82 9.82 -3.51 2.94
C LEU A 82 10.35 -4.77 3.66
N THR A 83 9.44 -5.53 4.25
CA THR A 83 9.75 -6.78 4.98
C THR A 83 9.10 -7.98 4.30
N PRO A 84 9.59 -9.21 4.54
CA PRO A 84 8.95 -10.43 4.03
C PRO A 84 7.48 -10.55 4.45
N SER A 85 7.13 -10.04 5.63
CA SER A 85 5.73 -10.00 6.09
C SER A 85 4.83 -9.02 5.32
N LEU A 86 5.38 -8.15 4.46
CA LEU A 86 4.60 -7.28 3.57
C LEU A 86 4.59 -7.83 2.13
N ALA A 87 5.69 -8.44 1.69
CA ALA A 87 5.85 -9.01 0.36
C ALA A 87 6.22 -10.50 0.47
N ASP A 88 5.20 -11.32 0.72
CA ASP A 88 5.25 -12.77 0.78
C ASP A 88 4.66 -13.40 -0.50
N ASP A 89 4.73 -14.73 -0.59
CA ASP A 89 4.20 -15.49 -1.72
C ASP A 89 2.68 -15.28 -1.90
N ALA A 90 1.93 -15.06 -0.80
CA ALA A 90 0.50 -14.77 -0.87
C ALA A 90 0.21 -13.44 -1.60
N LEU A 91 1.09 -12.42 -1.48
CA LEU A 91 0.97 -11.20 -2.30
C LEU A 91 1.17 -11.51 -3.78
N VAL A 92 2.19 -12.32 -4.08
CA VAL A 92 2.56 -12.67 -5.45
C VAL A 92 1.40 -13.44 -6.10
N ASP A 93 0.85 -14.44 -5.40
CA ASP A 93 -0.28 -15.23 -5.86
C ASP A 93 -1.53 -14.37 -6.09
N TYR A 94 -1.82 -13.42 -5.19
CA TYR A 94 -2.94 -12.49 -5.35
C TYR A 94 -2.79 -11.63 -6.63
N ILE A 95 -1.63 -10.99 -6.83
CA ILE A 95 -1.39 -10.17 -8.02
C ILE A 95 -1.43 -11.02 -9.29
N ALA A 96 -0.83 -12.22 -9.27
CA ALA A 96 -0.85 -13.14 -10.40
C ALA A 96 -2.27 -13.58 -10.77
N SER A 97 -3.14 -13.81 -9.77
CA SER A 97 -4.54 -14.16 -10.00
C SER A 97 -5.39 -13.04 -10.61
N CYS A 98 -4.88 -11.80 -10.62
CA CYS A 98 -5.51 -10.67 -11.31
C CYS A 98 -5.20 -10.65 -12.82
N GLN A 99 -4.31 -11.51 -13.33
CA GLN A 99 -4.02 -11.59 -14.76
C GLN A 99 -5.19 -12.21 -15.53
N THR A 100 -5.62 -11.55 -16.61
CA THR A 100 -6.73 -12.00 -17.45
C THR A 100 -6.24 -12.75 -18.68
N PHE A 101 -7.17 -13.36 -19.43
CA PHE A 101 -6.87 -14.03 -20.70
C PHE A 101 -6.31 -13.07 -21.77
N GLU A 102 -6.52 -11.76 -21.60
CA GLU A 102 -6.00 -10.70 -22.48
C GLU A 102 -4.50 -10.46 -22.25
N GLY A 103 -3.95 -11.02 -21.16
CA GLY A 103 -2.56 -10.87 -20.74
C GLY A 103 -2.31 -9.68 -19.80
N GLY A 104 -3.26 -8.75 -19.69
CA GLY A 104 -3.24 -7.63 -18.74
C GLY A 104 -3.67 -8.03 -17.32
N LEU A 105 -3.67 -7.06 -16.41
CA LEU A 105 -4.06 -7.25 -15.00
C LEU A 105 -5.34 -6.46 -14.72
N GLY A 106 -6.38 -7.15 -14.25
CA GLY A 106 -7.58 -6.51 -13.72
C GLY A 106 -7.36 -5.93 -12.32
N GLY A 107 -8.34 -5.15 -11.85
CA GLY A 107 -8.32 -4.59 -10.50
C GLY A 107 -8.33 -5.65 -9.39
N GLU A 108 -9.10 -6.71 -9.62
CA GLU A 108 -9.29 -7.86 -8.74
C GLU A 108 -9.34 -9.15 -9.60
N PRO A 109 -9.20 -10.35 -9.01
CA PRO A 109 -9.32 -11.59 -9.75
C PRO A 109 -10.68 -11.72 -10.45
N GLY A 110 -10.66 -11.88 -11.78
CA GLY A 110 -11.86 -12.00 -12.61
C GLY A 110 -12.40 -10.68 -13.18
N ASN A 111 -11.83 -9.53 -12.85
CA ASN A 111 -12.15 -8.25 -13.51
C ASN A 111 -11.51 -8.16 -14.90
N GLU A 112 -12.02 -7.25 -15.73
CA GLU A 112 -11.43 -6.90 -17.04
C GLU A 112 -10.05 -6.24 -16.86
N ALA A 113 -9.15 -6.47 -17.83
CA ALA A 113 -7.79 -5.90 -17.86
C ALA A 113 -7.75 -4.42 -18.23
#